data_AF-A0A354BFP7-F1
#
_entry.id   AF-A0A354BFP7-F1
#
_cell.length_a   1.000
_cell.length_b   1.000
_cell.length_c   1.000
_cell.angle_alpha   90.00
_cell.angle_beta   90.00
_cell.angle_gamma   90.00
#
_symmetry.space_group_name_H-M   'P 1'
#
loop_
_entity.id
_entity.type
_entity.pdbx_description
1 polymer ?
#
loop_
_entity_poly.entity_id
_entity_poly.type
_entity_poly.pdbx_seq_one_letter_code
_entity_poly.pdbx_strand_id
1 'polypeptide(L)'
;MTGRSFSSVQLQSFVSCLFAFAALHLVACEKLIHPSLEPFAAYQLIPPAAIIKEGLNARFFGATTIQIDDGETTILIDGFFSRPGLPQLLFTNIEPNEARIGAALEKVSKPAAVLVAHSHYDHAMDAAVVAQRTGAVLYGTNSTANIGNGYSKWTEKRIEIPKHGEVRHFRRFSVQFLESPHSPDFWFSGEITHPLKSPVSVSDYREGR
;
A
#
# COMPACT_ATOMS: atom_id res chain seq x y z
N MET A 1 -5.67 -1.17 57.97
CA MET A 1 -5.73 -1.17 56.49
C MET A 1 -6.98 -0.39 56.07
N THR A 2 -6.85 0.91 55.81
CA THR A 2 -7.97 1.77 55.38
C THR A 2 -7.94 1.90 53.86
N GLY A 3 -8.80 1.16 53.17
CA GLY A 3 -9.00 1.31 51.73
C GLY A 3 -9.66 2.65 51.45
N ARG A 4 -8.97 3.55 50.73
CA ARG A 4 -9.59 4.78 50.21
C ARG A 4 -10.54 4.38 49.09
N SER A 5 -11.85 4.52 49.29
CA SER A 5 -12.81 4.45 48.20
C SER A 5 -12.81 5.78 47.45
N PHE A 6 -12.70 5.73 46.13
CA PHE A 6 -12.85 6.90 45.28
C PHE A 6 -14.34 7.25 45.15
N SER A 7 -14.68 8.54 45.22
CA SER A 7 -16.05 8.98 44.95
C SER A 7 -16.37 8.83 43.45
N SER A 8 -17.66 8.67 43.11
CA SER A 8 -18.11 8.56 41.71
C SER A 8 -17.63 9.75 40.86
N VAL A 9 -17.58 10.94 41.43
CA VAL A 9 -17.09 12.17 40.79
C VAL A 9 -15.58 12.10 40.49
N GLN A 10 -14.78 11.54 41.40
CA GLN A 10 -13.34 11.36 41.19
C GLN A 10 -13.06 10.30 40.11
N LEU A 11 -13.83 9.22 40.08
CA LEU A 11 -13.73 8.19 39.04
C LEU A 11 -14.10 8.75 37.67
N GLN A 12 -15.18 9.51 37.58
CA GLN A 12 -15.65 10.12 36.34
C GLN A 12 -14.66 11.17 35.81
N SER A 13 -14.08 11.99 36.69
CA SER A 13 -13.03 12.95 36.33
C SER A 13 -11.77 12.25 35.82
N PHE A 14 -11.37 11.14 36.45
CA PHE A 14 -10.20 10.37 36.04
C PHE A 14 -10.40 9.72 34.65
N VAL A 15 -11.58 9.16 34.41
CA VAL A 15 -11.96 8.59 33.12
C VAL A 15 -11.99 9.66 32.03
N SER A 16 -12.57 10.83 32.29
CA SER A 16 -12.58 11.97 31.35
C SER A 16 -11.16 12.47 31.03
N CYS A 17 -10.27 12.54 32.01
CA CYS A 17 -8.86 12.87 31.77
C CYS A 17 -8.18 11.81 30.90
N LEU A 18 -8.42 10.51 31.14
CA LEU A 18 -7.83 9.43 30.34
C LEU A 18 -8.27 9.51 28.87
N PHE A 19 -9.56 9.77 28.62
CA PHE A 19 -10.09 9.98 27.27
C PHE A 19 -9.48 11.22 26.59
N ALA A 20 -9.35 12.33 27.32
CA ALA A 20 -8.73 13.55 26.78
C ALA A 20 -7.25 13.31 26.42
N PHE A 21 -6.49 12.59 27.25
CA PHE A 21 -5.11 12.22 26.95
C PHE A 21 -5.01 11.28 25.74
N ALA A 22 -5.88 10.27 25.66
CA ALA A 22 -5.92 9.35 24.51
C ALA A 22 -6.28 10.09 23.20
N ALA A 23 -7.27 10.99 23.25
CA ALA A 23 -7.64 11.81 22.10
C ALA A 23 -6.52 12.77 21.67
N LEU A 24 -5.84 13.41 22.63
CA LEU A 24 -4.70 14.28 22.36
C LEU A 24 -3.52 13.50 21.74
N HIS A 25 -3.27 12.28 22.21
CA HIS A 25 -2.29 11.37 21.61
C HIS A 25 -2.69 10.93 20.20
N LEU A 26 -3.97 10.64 19.95
CA LEU A 26 -4.45 10.29 18.60
C LEU A 26 -4.28 11.45 17.62
N VAL A 27 -4.64 12.68 18.01
CA VAL A 27 -4.46 13.89 17.18
C VAL A 27 -2.97 14.19 16.95
N ALA A 28 -2.13 14.02 17.98
CA ALA A 28 -0.69 14.18 17.85
C ALA A 28 -0.09 13.11 16.90
N CYS A 29 -0.51 11.85 17.02
CA CYS A 29 -0.13 10.78 16.12
C CYS A 29 -0.60 11.05 14.69
N GLU A 30 -1.82 11.54 14.48
CA GLU A 30 -2.32 11.90 13.14
C GLU A 30 -1.44 12.98 12.48
N LYS A 31 -1.06 14.03 13.23
CA LYS A 31 -0.12 15.06 12.74
C LYS A 31 1.31 14.55 12.50
N LEU A 32 1.75 13.55 13.26
CA LEU A 32 3.06 12.91 13.08
C LEU A 32 3.09 11.93 11.91
N ILE A 33 1.98 11.23 11.66
CA ILE A 33 1.82 10.25 10.58
C ILE A 33 1.48 10.95 9.25
N HIS A 34 0.87 12.13 9.31
CA HIS A 34 0.58 12.99 8.16
C HIS A 34 1.27 14.36 8.33
N PRO A 35 2.62 14.41 8.27
CA PRO A 35 3.33 15.67 8.36
C PRO A 35 2.90 16.58 7.20
N SER A 36 2.79 17.88 7.49
CA SER A 36 2.49 18.88 6.46
C SER A 36 3.54 18.82 5.36
N LEU A 37 3.10 18.89 4.10
CA LEU A 37 3.99 19.02 2.96
C LEU A 37 4.42 20.47 2.70
N GLU A 38 3.85 21.45 3.42
CA GLU A 38 4.21 22.87 3.33
C GLU A 38 5.72 23.14 3.43
N PRO A 39 6.51 22.51 4.33
CA PRO A 39 7.95 22.71 4.38
C PRO A 39 8.68 22.26 3.11
N PHE A 40 8.05 21.40 2.30
CA PHE A 40 8.58 20.87 1.05
C PHE A 40 8.01 21.57 -0.19
N ALA A 41 7.21 22.63 -0.02
CA ALA A 41 6.63 23.38 -1.14
C ALA A 41 7.69 23.90 -2.13
N ALA A 42 8.90 24.22 -1.66
CA ALA A 42 10.02 24.62 -2.51
C ALA A 42 10.58 23.48 -3.39
N TYR A 43 10.37 22.21 -3.00
CA TYR A 43 10.70 21.02 -3.79
C TYR A 43 9.52 20.53 -4.61
N GLN A 44 8.37 21.19 -4.52
CA GLN A 44 7.25 20.93 -5.41
C GLN A 44 7.69 21.35 -6.81
N LEU A 45 8.16 20.36 -7.58
CA LEU A 45 8.51 20.57 -8.96
C LEU A 45 7.27 21.15 -9.64
N ILE A 46 7.39 22.38 -10.15
CA ILE A 46 6.43 22.95 -11.08
C ILE A 46 6.24 21.87 -12.15
N PRO A 47 5.00 21.39 -12.39
CA PRO A 47 4.80 20.31 -13.34
C PRO A 47 5.52 20.71 -14.63
N PRO A 48 6.43 19.88 -15.18
CA PRO A 48 7.04 20.20 -16.45
C PRO A 48 5.91 20.54 -17.42
N ALA A 49 6.09 21.63 -18.15
CA ALA A 49 5.16 22.05 -19.19
C ALA A 49 5.05 20.89 -20.19
N ALA A 50 3.98 20.10 -20.03
CA ALA A 50 3.77 18.79 -20.66
C ALA A 50 4.70 17.65 -20.17
N ILE A 51 4.11 16.45 -20.09
CA ILE A 51 4.84 15.18 -20.02
C ILE A 51 5.84 15.19 -21.18
N ILE A 52 7.12 15.02 -20.88
CA ILE A 52 8.14 14.89 -21.94
C ILE A 52 7.85 13.56 -22.64
N LYS A 53 7.22 13.64 -23.81
CA LYS A 53 6.79 12.48 -24.61
C LYS A 53 7.92 11.52 -24.98
N GLU A 54 9.18 11.93 -24.85
CA GLU A 54 10.36 11.13 -25.19
C GLU A 54 11.36 10.98 -24.03
N GLY A 55 10.94 11.20 -22.79
CA GLY A 55 11.79 11.10 -21.60
C GLY A 55 11.31 10.05 -20.60
N LEU A 56 12.21 9.59 -19.72
CA LEU A 56 11.84 8.79 -18.56
C LEU A 56 11.17 9.69 -17.51
N ASN A 57 9.91 9.40 -17.20
CA ASN A 57 9.13 10.06 -16.17
C ASN A 57 8.97 9.13 -14.97
N ALA A 58 9.03 9.71 -13.77
CA ALA A 58 8.68 9.03 -12.53
C ALA A 58 7.70 9.89 -11.74
N ARG A 59 6.64 9.27 -11.23
CA ARG A 59 5.62 9.94 -10.41
C ARG A 59 5.39 9.15 -9.14
N PHE A 60 5.63 9.79 -7.99
CA PHE A 60 5.29 9.25 -6.70
C PHE A 60 3.83 9.57 -6.35
N PHE A 61 3.02 8.54 -6.13
CA PHE A 61 1.61 8.70 -5.73
C PHE A 61 1.45 8.76 -4.20
N GLY A 62 2.51 8.53 -3.43
CA GLY A 62 2.49 8.42 -1.97
C GLY A 62 2.55 6.97 -1.49
N ALA A 63 2.87 6.80 -0.20
CA ALA A 63 3.19 5.51 0.41
C ALA A 63 4.32 4.80 -0.36
N THR A 64 3.99 3.74 -1.07
CA THR A 64 4.93 2.85 -1.76
C THR A 64 4.79 2.93 -3.28
N THR A 65 3.78 3.66 -3.77
CA THR A 65 3.37 3.63 -5.17
C THR A 65 4.14 4.61 -6.04
N ILE A 66 4.85 4.08 -7.03
CA ILE A 66 5.60 4.86 -8.02
C ILE A 66 5.17 4.42 -9.42
N GLN A 67 4.82 5.39 -10.27
CA GLN A 67 4.67 5.19 -11.71
C GLN A 67 6.00 5.53 -12.38
N ILE A 68 6.45 4.67 -13.30
CA ILE A 68 7.57 4.93 -14.21
C ILE A 68 7.03 4.79 -15.64
N ASP A 69 7.26 5.79 -16.48
CA ASP A 69 6.80 5.75 -17.88
C ASP A 69 7.73 6.50 -18.84
N ASP A 70 7.66 6.12 -20.12
CA ASP A 70 8.39 6.76 -21.23
C ASP A 70 7.45 7.50 -22.19
N GLY A 71 6.22 7.80 -21.76
CA GLY A 71 5.16 8.34 -22.61
C GLY A 71 4.38 7.31 -23.44
N GLU A 72 4.87 6.07 -23.59
CA GLU A 72 4.19 5.00 -24.36
C GLU A 72 3.88 3.76 -23.49
N THR A 73 4.79 3.41 -22.59
CA THR A 73 4.72 2.26 -21.70
C THR A 73 4.80 2.75 -20.27
N THR A 74 3.97 2.16 -19.41
CA THR A 74 3.95 2.49 -17.99
C THR A 74 4.15 1.23 -17.16
N ILE A 75 5.01 1.34 -16.16
CA ILE A 75 5.21 0.36 -15.10
C ILE A 75 4.74 1.02 -13.80
N LEU A 76 3.94 0.29 -13.02
CA LEU A 76 3.50 0.75 -11.71
C LEU A 76 4.12 -0.14 -10.63
N ILE A 77 4.73 0.47 -9.63
CA ILE A 77 5.24 -0.22 -8.44
C ILE A 77 4.14 -0.20 -7.37
N ASP A 78 3.84 -1.37 -6.82
CA ASP A 78 2.85 -1.69 -5.78
C ASP A 78 1.38 -1.36 -6.13
N GLY A 79 1.04 -0.08 -6.28
CA GLY A 79 -0.33 0.36 -6.55
C GLY A 79 -1.23 0.47 -5.32
N PHE A 80 -0.68 0.79 -4.15
CA PHE A 80 -1.41 0.98 -2.90
C PHE A 80 -2.07 2.38 -2.76
N PHE A 81 -3.38 2.41 -2.97
CA PHE A 81 -4.22 3.62 -2.98
C PHE A 81 -5.27 3.67 -1.85
N SER A 82 -5.65 2.52 -1.30
CA SER A 82 -6.73 2.36 -0.31
C SER A 82 -6.42 3.03 1.02
N ARG A 83 -5.18 2.89 1.51
CA ARG A 83 -4.64 3.55 2.70
C ARG A 83 -5.61 3.52 3.90
N PRO A 84 -5.95 2.32 4.41
CA PRO A 84 -6.72 2.19 5.63
C PRO A 84 -6.03 2.92 6.79
N GLY A 85 -6.82 3.63 7.59
CA GLY A 85 -6.32 4.37 8.74
C GLY A 85 -5.97 3.46 9.92
N LEU A 86 -5.21 3.96 10.88
CA LEU A 86 -4.78 3.19 12.06
C LEU A 86 -5.94 2.48 12.80
N PRO A 87 -7.12 3.08 13.02
CA PRO A 87 -8.23 2.36 13.65
C PRO A 87 -8.72 1.15 12.84
N GLN A 88 -8.72 1.24 11.50
CA GLN A 88 -9.10 0.12 10.64
C GLN A 88 -8.06 -1.00 10.71
N LEU A 89 -6.77 -0.65 10.72
CA LEU A 89 -5.69 -1.62 10.87
C LEU A 89 -5.71 -2.37 12.20
N LEU A 90 -6.15 -1.72 13.28
CA LEU A 90 -6.15 -2.29 14.63
C LEU A 90 -7.44 -3.02 15.00
N PHE A 91 -8.59 -2.58 14.49
CA PHE A 91 -9.90 -3.00 14.99
C PHE A 91 -10.81 -3.63 13.93
N THR A 92 -10.40 -3.69 12.66
CA THR A 92 -11.21 -4.29 11.59
C THR A 92 -10.38 -5.19 10.67
N ASN A 93 -11.07 -6.00 9.89
CA ASN A 93 -10.47 -6.55 8.68
C ASN A 93 -10.37 -5.46 7.60
N ILE A 94 -9.33 -5.52 6.79
CA ILE A 94 -9.05 -4.58 5.71
C ILE A 94 -9.28 -5.23 4.34
N GLU A 95 -9.64 -4.39 3.36
CA GLU A 95 -9.82 -4.76 1.97
C GLU A 95 -9.54 -3.58 1.04
N PRO A 96 -9.34 -3.83 -0.26
CA PRO A 96 -9.20 -2.77 -1.26
C PRO A 96 -10.42 -1.83 -1.29
N ASN A 97 -10.17 -0.54 -1.12
CA ASN A 97 -11.14 0.51 -1.39
C ASN A 97 -11.18 0.79 -2.90
N GLU A 98 -12.00 0.01 -3.60
CA GLU A 98 -12.17 0.06 -5.05
C GLU A 98 -12.55 1.45 -5.61
N ALA A 99 -13.22 2.30 -4.82
CA ALA A 99 -13.54 3.67 -5.21
C ALA A 99 -12.30 4.57 -5.19
N ARG A 100 -11.49 4.50 -4.12
CA ARG A 100 -10.21 5.23 -4.03
C ARG A 100 -9.23 4.78 -5.11
N ILE A 101 -9.16 3.47 -5.37
CA ILE A 101 -8.35 2.90 -6.46
C ILE A 101 -8.82 3.47 -7.79
N GLY A 102 -10.14 3.45 -8.07
CA GLY A 102 -10.70 4.03 -9.30
C GLY A 102 -10.29 5.49 -9.50
N ALA A 103 -10.49 6.34 -8.50
CA ALA A 103 -10.14 7.76 -8.55
C ALA A 103 -8.63 8.00 -8.71
N ALA A 104 -7.78 7.14 -8.16
CA ALA A 104 -6.34 7.22 -8.35
C ALA A 104 -5.94 6.82 -9.78
N LEU A 105 -6.55 5.76 -10.33
CA LEU A 105 -6.25 5.26 -11.67
C LEU A 105 -6.61 6.24 -12.79
N GLU A 106 -7.53 7.19 -12.57
CA GLU A 106 -7.77 8.31 -13.50
C GLU A 106 -6.52 9.17 -13.74
N LYS A 107 -5.56 9.13 -12.81
CA LYS A 107 -4.30 9.89 -12.87
C LYS A 107 -3.10 9.03 -13.26
N VAL A 108 -3.29 7.72 -13.41
CA VAL A 108 -2.25 6.75 -13.75
C VAL A 108 -2.31 6.47 -15.24
N SER A 109 -1.16 6.56 -15.92
CA SER A 109 -1.05 6.11 -17.31
C SER A 109 -1.22 4.60 -17.36
N LYS A 110 -1.99 4.07 -18.31
CA LYS A 110 -2.37 2.64 -18.38
C LYS A 110 -1.14 1.71 -18.24
N PRO A 111 -0.94 1.04 -17.09
CA PRO A 111 0.26 0.24 -16.85
C PRO A 111 0.25 -1.05 -17.65
N ALA A 112 1.42 -1.44 -18.16
CA ALA A 112 1.67 -2.76 -18.73
C ALA A 112 1.92 -3.80 -17.62
N ALA A 113 2.52 -3.36 -16.51
CA ALA A 113 2.85 -4.20 -15.37
C ALA A 113 2.61 -3.47 -14.04
N VAL A 114 2.16 -4.24 -13.05
CA VAL A 114 2.15 -3.87 -11.63
C VAL A 114 3.19 -4.74 -10.95
N LEU A 115 4.25 -4.14 -10.43
CA LEU A 115 5.37 -4.82 -9.78
C LEU A 115 5.24 -4.63 -8.28
N VAL A 116 4.96 -5.70 -7.55
CA VAL A 116 4.84 -5.66 -6.10
C VAL A 116 6.19 -5.97 -5.46
N ALA A 117 6.68 -5.06 -4.63
CA ALA A 117 7.98 -5.19 -3.97
C ALA A 117 7.97 -6.36 -2.95
N HIS A 118 6.96 -6.40 -2.08
CA HIS A 118 6.68 -7.49 -1.16
C HIS A 118 5.19 -7.49 -0.76
N SER A 119 4.74 -8.52 -0.05
CA SER A 119 3.32 -8.86 0.13
C SER A 119 2.63 -8.28 1.37
N HIS A 120 3.28 -7.36 2.11
CA HIS A 120 2.59 -6.60 3.16
C HIS A 120 1.45 -5.75 2.59
N TYR A 121 0.47 -5.44 3.43
CA TYR A 121 -0.79 -4.82 3.00
C TYR A 121 -0.58 -3.46 2.31
N ASP A 122 0.39 -2.68 2.76
CA ASP A 122 0.73 -1.34 2.26
C ASP A 122 1.52 -1.35 0.95
N HIS A 123 1.82 -2.55 0.44
CA HIS A 123 2.37 -2.78 -0.89
C HIS A 123 1.35 -3.54 -1.77
N ALA A 124 0.85 -4.67 -1.29
CA ALA A 124 0.20 -5.67 -2.14
C ALA A 124 -1.32 -5.70 -2.09
N MET A 125 -1.97 -5.10 -1.08
CA MET A 125 -3.42 -5.24 -0.86
C MET A 125 -4.23 -4.87 -2.11
N ASP A 126 -3.87 -3.76 -2.75
CA ASP A 126 -4.60 -3.21 -3.89
C ASP A 126 -4.13 -3.76 -5.24
N ALA A 127 -2.97 -4.42 -5.28
CA ALA A 127 -2.26 -4.75 -6.51
C ALA A 127 -3.09 -5.63 -7.45
N ALA A 128 -3.87 -6.57 -6.89
CA ALA A 128 -4.78 -7.41 -7.66
C ALA A 128 -5.91 -6.61 -8.34
N VAL A 129 -6.50 -5.64 -7.62
CA VAL A 129 -7.57 -4.78 -8.15
C VAL A 129 -6.99 -3.86 -9.22
N VAL A 130 -5.81 -3.29 -8.97
CA VAL A 130 -5.12 -2.40 -9.91
C VAL A 130 -4.77 -3.13 -11.20
N ALA A 131 -4.16 -4.32 -11.11
CA ALA A 131 -3.84 -5.14 -12.27
C ALA A 131 -5.09 -5.53 -13.06
N GLN A 132 -6.16 -5.97 -12.38
CA GLN A 132 -7.43 -6.33 -13.01
C GLN A 132 -8.06 -5.15 -13.75
N ARG A 133 -8.14 -3.96 -13.14
CA ARG A 133 -8.79 -2.79 -13.73
C ARG A 133 -8.01 -2.19 -14.89
N THR A 134 -6.69 -2.35 -14.89
CA THR A 134 -5.82 -1.77 -15.92
C THR A 134 -5.52 -2.76 -17.05
N GLY A 135 -5.71 -4.05 -16.81
CA GLY A 135 -5.27 -5.14 -17.69
C GLY A 135 -3.77 -5.42 -17.61
N ALA A 136 -3.07 -4.83 -16.65
CA ALA A 136 -1.64 -5.06 -16.42
C ALA A 136 -1.38 -6.50 -15.94
N VAL A 137 -0.14 -6.96 -16.16
CA VAL A 137 0.34 -8.19 -15.52
C VAL A 137 0.78 -7.88 -14.10
N LEU A 138 0.32 -8.65 -13.13
CA LEU A 138 0.75 -8.57 -11.74
C LEU A 138 2.02 -9.41 -11.55
N TYR A 139 3.12 -8.78 -11.15
CA TYR A 139 4.37 -9.43 -10.81
C TYR A 139 4.62 -9.34 -9.31
N GLY A 140 5.10 -10.42 -8.73
CA GLY A 140 5.56 -10.48 -7.35
C GLY A 140 5.84 -11.92 -6.93
N THR A 141 5.91 -12.15 -5.64
CA THR A 141 6.25 -13.46 -5.07
C THR A 141 5.04 -14.41 -5.10
N ASN A 142 5.20 -15.64 -4.62
CA ASN A 142 4.07 -16.58 -4.46
C ASN A 142 2.97 -15.98 -3.57
N SER A 143 3.36 -15.17 -2.58
CA SER A 143 2.43 -14.47 -1.70
C SER A 143 1.61 -13.43 -2.47
N THR A 144 2.25 -12.61 -3.32
CA THR A 144 1.55 -11.67 -4.22
C THR A 144 0.60 -12.41 -5.16
N ALA A 145 1.04 -13.55 -5.70
CA ALA A 145 0.21 -14.38 -6.56
C ALA A 145 -1.03 -14.90 -5.82
N ASN A 146 -0.90 -15.27 -4.54
CA ASN A 146 -2.02 -15.71 -3.72
C ASN A 146 -3.00 -14.58 -3.38
N ILE A 147 -2.54 -13.34 -3.23
CA ILE A 147 -3.42 -12.15 -3.16
C ILE A 147 -4.20 -12.01 -4.47
N GLY A 148 -3.51 -12.08 -5.61
CA GLY A 148 -4.15 -12.04 -6.93
C GLY A 148 -5.16 -13.17 -7.15
N ASN A 149 -4.81 -14.39 -6.75
CA ASN A 149 -5.68 -15.57 -6.84
C ASN A 149 -6.90 -15.47 -5.94
N GLY A 150 -6.78 -14.81 -4.79
CA GLY A 150 -7.88 -14.58 -3.86
C GLY A 150 -8.89 -13.54 -4.33
N TYR A 151 -8.52 -12.65 -5.26
CA TYR A 151 -9.44 -11.65 -5.80
C TYR A 151 -10.45 -12.27 -6.78
N SER A 152 -11.68 -12.47 -6.30
CA SER A 152 -12.72 -13.20 -7.02
C SER A 152 -13.23 -12.51 -8.29
N LYS A 153 -13.14 -11.19 -8.38
CA LYS A 153 -13.59 -10.41 -9.55
C LYS A 153 -12.62 -10.48 -10.73
N TRP A 154 -11.41 -11.02 -10.54
CA TRP A 154 -10.44 -11.18 -11.61
C TRP A 154 -10.51 -12.60 -12.19
N THR A 155 -11.25 -12.78 -13.27
CA THR A 155 -11.45 -14.08 -13.93
C THR A 155 -10.26 -14.45 -14.81
N GLU A 156 -9.81 -13.52 -15.66
CA GLU A 156 -8.66 -13.67 -16.55
C GLU A 156 -7.38 -13.17 -15.86
N LYS A 157 -6.94 -13.90 -14.84
CA LYS A 157 -5.79 -13.52 -14.03
C LYS A 157 -4.50 -13.52 -14.86
N ARG A 158 -3.77 -12.41 -14.85
CA ARG A 158 -2.45 -12.25 -15.46
C ARG A 158 -1.43 -12.04 -14.36
N ILE A 159 -0.99 -13.15 -13.77
CA ILE A 159 -0.09 -13.15 -12.61
C ILE A 159 1.18 -13.90 -13.02
N GLU A 160 2.33 -13.30 -12.76
CA GLU A 160 3.65 -13.89 -13.01
C GLU A 160 4.50 -13.84 -11.75
N ILE A 161 5.24 -14.93 -11.51
CA ILE A 161 6.18 -15.06 -10.40
C ILE A 161 7.59 -15.15 -11.00
N PRO A 162 8.33 -14.03 -11.06
CA PRO A 162 9.68 -14.01 -11.60
C PRO A 162 10.66 -14.65 -10.62
N LYS A 163 11.72 -15.26 -11.15
CA LYS A 163 12.85 -15.79 -10.38
C LYS A 163 13.88 -14.70 -10.11
N HIS A 164 14.72 -14.93 -9.12
CA HIS A 164 15.91 -14.11 -8.90
C HIS A 164 16.77 -13.97 -10.18
N GLY A 165 17.16 -12.74 -10.50
CA GLY A 165 17.97 -12.38 -11.65
C GLY A 165 17.20 -12.37 -12.97
N GLU A 166 15.93 -12.80 -12.98
CA GLU A 166 15.12 -12.88 -14.19
C GLU A 166 14.83 -11.48 -14.74
N VAL A 167 14.90 -11.35 -16.08
CA VAL A 167 14.65 -10.09 -16.77
C VAL A 167 13.34 -10.20 -17.56
N ARG A 168 12.49 -9.18 -17.44
CA ARG A 168 11.31 -8.96 -18.27
C ARG A 168 11.47 -7.69 -19.08
N HIS A 169 10.92 -7.72 -20.29
CA HIS A 169 10.95 -6.59 -21.20
C HIS A 169 9.54 -6.04 -21.41
N PHE A 170 9.39 -4.73 -21.20
CA PHE A 170 8.16 -3.99 -21.47
C PHE A 170 8.50 -2.88 -22.46
N ARG A 171 8.43 -3.19 -23.75
CA ARG A 171 8.94 -2.34 -24.83
C ARG A 171 10.37 -1.87 -24.55
N ARG A 172 10.57 -0.58 -24.23
CA ARG A 172 11.87 0.06 -23.98
C ARG A 172 12.39 -0.20 -22.56
N PHE A 173 11.56 -0.69 -21.66
CA PHE A 173 11.98 -1.04 -20.30
C PHE A 173 12.52 -2.46 -20.22
N SER A 174 13.63 -2.61 -19.51
CA SER A 174 14.13 -3.89 -19.02
C SER A 174 14.06 -3.87 -17.50
N VAL A 175 13.33 -4.82 -16.94
CA VAL A 175 13.10 -4.96 -15.49
C VAL A 175 13.77 -6.25 -15.04
N GLN A 176 14.77 -6.13 -14.19
CA GLN A 176 15.40 -7.27 -13.53
C GLN A 176 14.82 -7.46 -12.14
N PHE A 177 14.37 -8.68 -11.83
CA PHE A 177 13.85 -9.03 -10.52
C PHE A 177 14.98 -9.55 -9.65
N LEU A 178 15.18 -8.93 -8.49
CA LEU A 178 16.22 -9.31 -7.54
C LEU A 178 15.55 -9.62 -6.21
N GLU A 179 15.87 -10.79 -5.65
CA GLU A 179 15.55 -11.07 -4.26
C GLU A 179 16.37 -10.13 -3.37
N SER A 180 15.69 -9.41 -2.50
CA SER A 180 16.29 -8.55 -1.49
C SER A 180 15.70 -8.87 -0.13
N PRO A 181 16.49 -8.85 0.95
CA PRO A 181 15.91 -8.89 2.28
C PRO A 181 15.01 -7.66 2.47
N HIS A 182 13.88 -7.86 3.16
CA HIS A 182 13.11 -6.75 3.71
C HIS A 182 13.92 -6.00 4.79
N SER A 183 13.43 -4.85 5.26
CA SER A 183 14.00 -4.24 6.46
C SER A 183 14.00 -5.23 7.63
N PRO A 184 14.87 -5.07 8.65
CA PRO A 184 14.81 -5.86 9.88
C PRO A 184 13.47 -5.63 10.61
N ASP A 185 12.41 -6.27 10.13
CA ASP A 185 11.07 -6.17 10.66
C ASP A 185 10.66 -7.51 11.27
N PHE A 186 10.09 -7.42 12.47
CA PHE A 186 9.58 -8.57 13.21
C PHE A 186 8.11 -8.85 12.89
N TRP A 187 7.40 -7.90 12.28
CA TRP A 187 5.96 -7.94 12.13
C TRP A 187 5.53 -8.59 10.82
N PHE A 188 4.59 -9.54 10.93
CA PHE A 188 3.94 -10.22 9.80
C PHE A 188 4.90 -10.92 8.82
N SER A 189 6.03 -11.43 9.31
CA SER A 189 6.91 -12.32 8.54
C SER A 189 6.19 -13.60 8.10
N GLY A 190 6.62 -14.19 6.99
CA GLY A 190 6.15 -15.47 6.48
C GLY A 190 5.57 -15.36 5.07
N GLU A 191 4.89 -16.43 4.64
CA GLU A 191 4.29 -16.55 3.30
C GLU A 191 2.77 -16.65 3.38
N ILE A 192 2.10 -16.10 2.36
CA ILE A 192 0.69 -16.33 2.06
C ILE A 192 0.64 -17.59 1.19
N THR A 193 0.19 -18.72 1.74
CA THR A 193 0.26 -20.04 1.09
C THR A 193 -1.02 -20.48 0.38
N HIS A 194 -2.07 -19.66 0.44
CA HIS A 194 -3.38 -19.94 -0.14
C HIS A 194 -4.02 -18.65 -0.66
N PRO A 195 -4.97 -18.72 -1.60
CA PRO A 195 -5.66 -17.54 -2.12
C PRO A 195 -6.25 -16.67 -0.99
N LEU A 196 -5.75 -15.44 -0.85
CA LEU A 196 -6.13 -14.52 0.24
C LEU A 196 -7.40 -13.75 -0.15
N LYS A 197 -8.52 -14.06 0.50
CA LYS A 197 -9.83 -13.47 0.19
C LYS A 197 -10.18 -12.37 1.18
N SER A 198 -9.94 -11.11 0.81
CA SER A 198 -10.35 -9.94 1.61
C SER A 198 -11.88 -9.89 1.79
N PRO A 199 -12.39 -9.33 2.91
CA PRO A 199 -11.65 -8.65 3.98
C PRO A 199 -10.94 -9.59 4.97
N VAL A 200 -9.68 -9.30 5.29
CA VAL A 200 -8.81 -10.09 6.21
C VAL A 200 -8.07 -9.20 7.19
N SER A 201 -7.43 -9.77 8.21
CA SER A 201 -6.60 -8.99 9.14
C SER A 201 -5.37 -8.44 8.42
N VAL A 202 -4.85 -7.30 8.90
CA VAL A 202 -3.55 -6.77 8.45
C VAL A 202 -2.44 -7.82 8.56
N SER A 203 -2.51 -8.69 9.58
CA SER A 203 -1.54 -9.75 9.81
C SER A 203 -1.58 -10.90 8.81
N ASP A 204 -2.63 -10.99 7.99
CA ASP A 204 -2.75 -12.03 6.97
C ASP A 204 -2.02 -11.65 5.68
N TYR A 205 -1.72 -10.36 5.50
CA TYR A 205 -0.76 -9.87 4.50
C TYR A 205 0.67 -10.10 5.01
N ARG A 206 1.17 -11.31 4.81
CA ARG A 206 2.54 -11.69 5.19
C ARG A 206 3.56 -11.13 4.21
N GLU A 207 4.78 -10.92 4.69
CA GLU A 207 5.91 -10.32 3.95
C GLU A 207 6.09 -10.93 2.55
N GLY A 208 6.09 -12.26 2.41
CA GLY A 208 6.18 -12.94 1.13
C GLY A 208 7.48 -12.65 0.37
N ARG A 209 8.50 -13.48 0.58
CA ARG A 209 9.87 -13.29 0.05
C ARG A 209 10.02 -13.70 -1.41
#